data_AF-A0A1E3QUE9-F1
#
_entry.id   AF-A0A1E3QUE9-F1
#
_cell.length_a   1.000
_cell.length_b   1.000
_cell.length_c   1.000
_cell.angle_alpha   90.00
_cell.angle_beta   90.00
_cell.angle_gamma   90.00
#
_symmetry.space_group_name_H-M   'P 1'
#
loop_
_entity.id
_entity.type
_entity.pdbx_description
1 polymer ?
#
loop_
_entity_poly.entity_id
_entity_poly.type
_entity_poly.pdbx_seq_one_letter_code
_entity_poly.pdbx_strand_id
1 'polypeptide(L)'
;MFRLARSKASLGLNLRCYSQHPLVAQLFAQPQTAQLSQLSSRLSELGSTEKSSQFYRSLISHPQLVELLDSDEGEFDFFRHLLADIEAHSDAATSLILKNDVVSQFIGRDFSLIYTVKDSLNVSTLAQVLKHNPGRAKSSWDFYLEYQDMVAGSEQAHVKAIYTTLLEKLLGGEAHEQRFLKENNQVYQPSGYDIARCILLVKSGRDLGLELDSTVLCTHILSSGASELVRLVKPSREVTEKLLLSTSTGFPALYQYYLSQEFQPNPQVLMRALTMLVNSANELPSEMSQEIRHVLAQNGITVAAFEDPTLYDSLIERIQTAKLDAGSTPQALEFRLAILKSLGLCKRDFRRALDIFTSNYIIRELYHIDTVQSLVVKLCCLQALTTSQLVFLQVAQSFQNVVEGMKISDLQALIVTHAKFDVEKSLELYNDYIQRVPKKTEGQTLSPAAKITEALITGYLSQFDKEFAYLIHDGAVTNVVNTETERLVLKDLFKRFGKLITEENENDPIALKQIGDRMLEDYVEKLC
;
A
#
# COMPACT_ATOMS: atom_id res chain seq x y z
N MET A 1 6.11 -22.36 14.63
CA MET A 1 5.56 -23.70 14.33
C MET A 1 5.43 -23.89 12.81
N PHE A 2 6.54 -23.72 12.07
CA PHE A 2 6.59 -23.83 10.61
C PHE A 2 7.83 -24.64 10.22
N ARG A 3 7.66 -25.94 10.00
CA ARG A 3 8.60 -26.80 9.27
C ARG A 3 7.81 -27.59 8.23
N LEU A 4 8.23 -27.38 6.98
CA LEU A 4 8.29 -28.37 5.89
C LEU A 4 7.02 -29.18 5.60
N ALA A 5 6.21 -28.65 4.69
CA ALA A 5 5.51 -29.43 3.69
C ALA A 5 5.84 -28.85 2.30
N ARG A 6 7.06 -29.12 1.81
CA ARG A 6 7.34 -29.07 0.36
C ARG A 6 6.63 -30.27 -0.25
N SER A 7 5.35 -30.08 -0.57
CA SER A 7 4.54 -31.05 -1.31
C SER A 7 4.84 -30.92 -2.80
N LYS A 8 5.16 -32.08 -3.38
CA LYS A 8 5.49 -32.40 -4.77
C LYS A 8 4.51 -31.84 -5.81
N ALA A 9 4.63 -30.57 -6.17
CA ALA A 9 3.84 -29.99 -7.26
C ALA A 9 4.62 -28.89 -8.00
N SER A 10 5.78 -29.22 -8.58
CA SER A 10 6.44 -28.39 -9.59
C SER A 10 7.49 -29.18 -10.38
N LEU A 11 7.06 -30.30 -10.98
CA LEU A 11 7.77 -30.92 -12.09
C LEU A 11 6.77 -31.08 -13.23
N GLY A 12 6.33 -29.94 -13.78
CA GLY A 12 5.94 -29.86 -15.17
C GLY A 12 7.19 -29.87 -16.06
N LEU A 13 8.05 -30.87 -15.87
CA LEU A 13 9.02 -31.21 -16.91
C LEU A 13 8.20 -31.86 -18.01
N ASN A 14 8.27 -31.29 -19.20
CA ASN A 14 8.06 -32.04 -20.42
C ASN A 14 8.99 -33.26 -20.36
N LEU A 15 8.47 -34.40 -19.87
CA LEU A 15 9.00 -35.71 -20.19
C LEU A 15 8.74 -35.89 -21.68
N ARG A 16 9.57 -35.26 -22.51
CA ARG A 16 9.81 -35.75 -23.86
C ARG A 16 10.18 -37.22 -23.66
N CYS A 17 9.51 -38.11 -24.38
CA CYS A 17 9.88 -39.52 -24.41
C CYS A 17 11.34 -39.61 -24.90
N TYR A 18 12.30 -39.63 -23.98
CA TYR A 18 13.70 -39.76 -24.32
C TYR A 18 13.92 -41.21 -24.73
N SER A 19 14.27 -41.42 -25.99
CA SER A 19 14.86 -42.70 -26.42
C SER A 19 16.12 -42.91 -25.59
N GLN A 20 16.09 -43.82 -24.62
CA GLN A 20 17.27 -44.16 -23.84
C GLN A 20 18.33 -44.72 -24.78
N HIS A 21 19.46 -44.03 -24.90
CA HIS A 21 20.59 -44.57 -25.66
C HIS A 21 21.04 -45.88 -24.98
N PRO A 22 21.16 -47.01 -25.71
CA PRO A 22 21.42 -48.33 -25.12
C PRO A 22 22.66 -48.35 -24.21
N LEU A 23 23.70 -47.60 -24.59
CA LEU A 23 24.94 -47.50 -23.82
C LEU A 23 24.76 -46.74 -22.49
N VAL A 24 23.86 -45.74 -22.42
CA VAL A 24 23.57 -45.05 -21.16
C VAL A 24 22.85 -46.00 -20.20
N ALA A 25 21.90 -46.79 -20.71
CA ALA A 25 21.26 -47.84 -19.92
C ALA A 25 22.28 -48.88 -19.42
N GLN A 26 23.26 -49.27 -20.24
CA GLN A 26 24.34 -50.20 -19.83
C GLN A 26 25.28 -49.59 -18.79
N LEU A 27 25.61 -48.29 -18.90
CA LEU A 27 26.42 -47.59 -17.90
C LEU A 27 25.80 -47.69 -16.51
N PHE A 28 24.47 -47.52 -16.42
CA PHE A 28 23.75 -47.50 -15.15
C PHE A 28 23.14 -48.83 -14.70
N ALA A 29 22.98 -49.83 -15.59
CA ALA A 29 22.37 -51.12 -15.25
C ALA A 29 23.26 -52.02 -14.36
N GLN A 30 24.53 -51.67 -14.18
CA GLN A 30 25.43 -52.48 -13.37
C GLN A 30 25.38 -52.07 -11.89
N PRO A 31 25.35 -53.02 -10.95
CA PRO A 31 25.24 -52.76 -9.51
C PRO A 31 26.44 -51.98 -8.92
N GLN A 32 27.47 -51.72 -9.71
CA GLN A 32 28.72 -51.06 -9.34
C GLN A 32 28.78 -49.58 -9.77
N THR A 33 27.74 -48.97 -10.34
CA THR A 33 27.67 -47.51 -10.55
C THR A 33 27.00 -46.82 -9.37
N ALA A 34 27.62 -46.96 -8.19
CA ALA A 34 27.15 -46.32 -6.96
C ALA A 34 27.91 -45.01 -6.64
N GLN A 35 28.98 -44.71 -7.39
CA GLN A 35 29.86 -43.55 -7.18
C GLN A 35 30.22 -42.87 -8.51
N LEU A 36 30.44 -41.55 -8.47
CA LEU A 36 30.74 -40.72 -9.65
C LEU A 36 32.12 -41.02 -10.26
N SER A 37 33.07 -41.44 -9.43
CA SER A 37 34.42 -41.84 -9.87
C SER A 37 34.39 -43.08 -10.77
N GLN A 38 33.54 -44.05 -10.44
CA GLN A 38 33.34 -45.28 -11.23
C GLN A 38 32.64 -44.98 -12.55
N LEU A 39 31.66 -44.07 -12.54
CA LEU A 39 31.01 -43.60 -13.76
C LEU A 39 32.01 -42.87 -14.68
N SER A 40 32.92 -42.06 -14.13
CA SER A 40 33.96 -41.35 -14.90
C SER A 40 34.97 -42.32 -15.55
N SER A 41 35.41 -43.35 -14.83
CA SER A 41 36.30 -44.39 -15.38
C SER A 41 35.64 -45.10 -16.57
N ARG A 42 34.37 -45.49 -16.41
CA ARG A 42 33.61 -46.20 -17.45
C ARG A 42 33.30 -45.32 -18.66
N LEU A 43 33.01 -44.05 -18.42
CA LEU A 43 32.89 -43.08 -19.50
C LEU A 43 34.18 -43.05 -20.33
N SER A 44 35.34 -43.08 -19.68
CA SER A 44 36.65 -43.09 -20.34
C SER A 44 36.96 -44.40 -21.08
N GLU A 45 36.38 -45.52 -20.65
CA GLU A 45 36.53 -46.85 -21.27
C GLU A 45 35.67 -47.06 -22.53
N LEU A 46 34.61 -46.26 -22.72
CA LEU A 46 33.79 -46.30 -23.93
C LEU A 46 34.56 -45.77 -25.16
N GLY A 47 34.46 -46.47 -26.29
CA GLY A 47 35.19 -46.12 -27.51
C GLY A 47 34.69 -44.81 -28.15
N SER A 48 35.56 -44.08 -28.83
CA SER A 48 35.23 -42.79 -29.48
C SER A 48 34.09 -42.88 -30.50
N THR A 49 33.95 -44.01 -31.19
CA THR A 49 32.88 -44.28 -32.18
C THR A 49 31.51 -44.53 -31.55
N GLU A 50 31.46 -44.77 -30.24
CA GLU A 50 30.24 -45.12 -29.50
C GLU A 50 29.58 -43.89 -28.83
N LYS A 51 30.34 -42.79 -28.70
CA LYS A 51 29.94 -41.55 -28.01
C LYS A 51 29.39 -40.52 -28.98
N SER A 52 28.15 -40.72 -29.42
CA SER A 52 27.43 -39.74 -30.24
C SER A 52 26.92 -38.54 -29.41
N SER A 53 26.52 -37.45 -30.08
CA SER A 53 25.82 -36.33 -29.41
C SER A 53 24.53 -36.77 -28.72
N GLN A 54 23.86 -37.79 -29.25
CA GLN A 54 22.67 -38.39 -28.63
C GLN A 54 23.02 -39.17 -27.36
N PHE A 55 24.16 -39.87 -27.33
CA PHE A 55 24.67 -40.53 -26.12
C PHE A 55 24.87 -39.51 -24.99
N TYR A 56 25.59 -38.41 -25.25
CA TYR A 56 25.85 -37.39 -24.22
C TYR A 56 24.56 -36.73 -23.75
N ARG A 57 23.64 -36.39 -24.64
CA ARG A 57 22.33 -35.83 -24.25
C ARG A 57 21.54 -36.80 -23.38
N SER A 58 21.50 -38.08 -23.74
CA SER A 58 20.86 -39.11 -22.93
C SER A 58 21.51 -39.23 -21.55
N LEU A 59 22.84 -39.18 -21.47
CA LEU A 59 23.59 -39.22 -20.21
C LEU A 59 23.29 -38.00 -19.33
N ILE A 60 23.40 -36.78 -19.87
CA ILE A 60 23.15 -35.51 -19.16
C ILE A 60 21.73 -35.48 -18.58
N SER A 61 20.75 -35.96 -19.34
CA SER A 61 19.35 -36.01 -18.91
C SER A 61 18.99 -37.20 -18.01
N HIS A 62 19.93 -38.10 -17.69
CA HIS A 62 19.61 -39.36 -17.04
C HIS A 62 19.26 -39.17 -15.56
N PRO A 63 18.09 -39.65 -15.06
CA PRO A 63 17.67 -39.45 -13.67
C PRO A 63 18.66 -39.97 -12.62
N GLN A 64 19.28 -41.12 -12.88
CA GLN A 64 20.25 -41.69 -11.94
C GLN A 64 21.57 -40.91 -11.88
N LEU A 65 21.95 -40.20 -12.94
CA LEU A 65 23.09 -39.27 -12.87
C LEU A 65 22.76 -38.12 -11.92
N VAL A 66 21.54 -37.59 -12.00
CA VAL A 66 21.05 -36.54 -11.11
C VAL A 66 21.07 -37.03 -9.66
N GLU A 67 20.57 -38.24 -9.37
CA GLU A 67 20.59 -38.83 -8.02
C GLU A 67 22.00 -39.07 -7.48
N LEU A 68 22.91 -39.62 -8.31
CA LEU A 68 24.29 -39.89 -7.89
C LEU A 68 25.01 -38.61 -7.48
N LEU A 69 24.88 -37.57 -8.30
CA LEU A 69 25.42 -36.25 -8.02
C LEU A 69 24.84 -35.66 -6.72
N ASP A 70 23.60 -35.96 -6.31
CA ASP A 70 23.06 -35.48 -5.01
C ASP A 70 23.67 -36.20 -3.78
N SER A 71 24.38 -37.31 -3.99
CA SER A 71 24.80 -38.23 -2.92
C SER A 71 26.32 -38.35 -2.72
N ASP A 72 27.13 -37.78 -3.60
CA ASP A 72 28.58 -38.04 -3.68
C ASP A 72 29.36 -36.72 -3.77
N GLU A 73 30.46 -36.57 -3.01
CA GLU A 73 31.26 -35.32 -2.95
C GLU A 73 32.15 -35.10 -4.20
N GLY A 74 32.19 -36.06 -5.13
CA GLY A 74 33.04 -36.05 -6.33
C GLY A 74 32.49 -35.32 -7.56
N GLU A 75 31.47 -34.48 -7.43
CA GLU A 75 30.78 -33.83 -8.55
C GLU A 75 31.70 -33.01 -9.47
N PHE A 76 32.63 -32.24 -8.88
CA PHE A 76 33.53 -31.36 -9.63
C PHE A 76 34.45 -32.14 -10.58
N ASP A 77 35.01 -33.25 -10.10
CA ASP A 77 35.90 -34.08 -10.90
C ASP A 77 35.10 -34.75 -12.02
N PHE A 78 33.88 -35.22 -11.75
CA PHE A 78 33.00 -35.78 -12.78
C PHE A 78 32.72 -34.76 -13.89
N PHE A 79 32.33 -33.52 -13.56
CA PHE A 79 32.05 -32.51 -14.59
C PHE A 79 33.27 -32.17 -15.44
N ARG A 80 34.47 -32.06 -14.83
CA ARG A 80 35.71 -31.85 -15.59
C ARG A 80 35.99 -33.00 -16.55
N HIS A 81 35.84 -34.24 -16.12
CA HIS A 81 36.03 -35.41 -16.97
C HIS A 81 35.00 -35.45 -18.10
N LEU A 82 33.73 -35.20 -17.81
CA LEU A 82 32.66 -35.17 -18.81
C LEU A 82 32.89 -34.09 -19.87
N LEU A 83 33.27 -32.88 -19.46
CA LEU A 83 33.54 -31.78 -20.39
C LEU A 83 34.77 -32.06 -21.27
N ALA A 84 35.85 -32.60 -20.69
CA ALA A 84 37.02 -33.02 -21.45
C ALA A 84 36.68 -34.15 -22.44
N ASP A 85 35.83 -35.09 -22.04
CA ASP A 85 35.38 -36.19 -22.91
C ASP A 85 34.54 -35.68 -24.08
N ILE A 86 33.63 -34.72 -23.84
CA ILE A 86 32.84 -34.06 -24.88
C ILE A 86 33.75 -33.33 -25.87
N GLU A 87 34.77 -32.61 -25.40
CA GLU A 87 35.74 -31.91 -26.26
C GLU A 87 36.57 -32.87 -27.11
N ALA A 88 36.99 -34.01 -26.55
CA ALA A 88 37.83 -34.96 -27.26
C ALA A 88 37.08 -35.75 -28.36
N HIS A 89 35.76 -35.88 -28.23
CA HIS A 89 34.96 -36.80 -29.05
C HIS A 89 33.85 -36.14 -29.88
N SER A 90 33.71 -34.82 -29.83
CA SER A 90 32.72 -34.08 -30.62
C SER A 90 33.41 -33.04 -31.51
N ASP A 91 32.81 -32.71 -32.66
CA ASP A 91 33.24 -31.53 -33.41
C ASP A 91 32.98 -30.24 -32.61
N ALA A 92 33.64 -29.14 -32.97
CA ALA A 92 33.59 -27.89 -32.22
C ALA A 92 32.16 -27.35 -32.04
N ALA A 93 31.28 -27.48 -33.04
CA ALA A 93 29.91 -26.98 -32.95
C ALA A 93 29.07 -27.88 -32.02
N THR A 94 29.18 -29.19 -32.16
CA THR A 94 28.49 -30.16 -31.29
C THR A 94 28.98 -30.06 -29.84
N SER A 95 30.28 -29.91 -29.62
CA SER A 95 30.88 -29.71 -28.30
C SER A 95 30.28 -28.49 -27.61
N LEU A 96 30.13 -27.37 -28.34
CA LEU A 96 29.52 -26.14 -27.82
C LEU A 96 28.09 -26.34 -27.32
N ILE A 97 27.29 -27.06 -28.10
CA ILE A 97 25.90 -27.36 -27.77
C ILE A 97 25.83 -28.26 -26.53
N LEU A 98 26.64 -29.32 -26.50
CA LEU A 98 26.68 -30.25 -25.37
C LEU A 98 27.19 -29.59 -24.08
N LYS A 99 28.17 -28.68 -24.17
CA LYS A 99 28.60 -27.89 -23.01
C LYS A 99 27.49 -27.00 -22.48
N ASN A 100 26.73 -26.33 -23.37
CA ASN A 100 25.54 -25.57 -22.96
C ASN A 100 24.46 -26.49 -22.34
N ASP A 101 24.28 -27.71 -22.83
CA ASP A 101 23.37 -28.71 -22.25
C ASP A 101 23.83 -29.12 -20.83
N VAL A 102 25.14 -29.38 -20.62
CA VAL A 102 25.73 -29.66 -19.29
C VAL A 102 25.49 -28.48 -18.34
N VAL A 103 25.83 -27.27 -18.76
CA VAL A 103 25.67 -26.06 -17.94
C VAL A 103 24.20 -25.85 -17.59
N SER A 104 23.29 -25.91 -18.57
CA SER A 104 21.86 -25.75 -18.34
C SER A 104 21.31 -26.72 -17.30
N GLN A 105 21.80 -27.96 -17.31
CA GLN A 105 21.32 -29.01 -16.41
C GLN A 105 21.93 -28.90 -15.00
N PHE A 106 23.19 -28.50 -14.88
CA PHE A 106 23.96 -28.65 -13.64
C PHE A 106 24.43 -27.33 -12.98
N ILE A 107 24.17 -26.17 -13.59
CA ILE A 107 24.56 -24.85 -13.04
C ILE A 107 24.01 -24.57 -11.63
N GLY A 108 22.90 -25.20 -11.27
CA GLY A 108 22.30 -25.11 -9.93
C GLY A 108 23.13 -25.77 -8.81
N ARG A 109 24.03 -26.68 -9.18
CA ARG A 109 24.93 -27.36 -8.24
C ARG A 109 26.29 -26.68 -8.19
N ASP A 110 26.87 -26.45 -9.36
CA ASP A 110 28.13 -25.76 -9.50
C ASP A 110 28.00 -24.58 -10.47
N PHE A 111 27.96 -23.37 -9.90
CA PHE A 111 27.91 -22.15 -10.69
C PHE A 111 29.22 -21.90 -11.47
N SER A 112 30.33 -22.54 -11.11
CA SER A 112 31.61 -22.40 -11.81
C SER A 112 31.58 -22.95 -13.25
N LEU A 113 30.61 -23.83 -13.56
CA LEU A 113 30.42 -24.39 -14.90
C LEU A 113 30.19 -23.30 -15.97
N ILE A 114 29.70 -22.11 -15.60
CA ILE A 114 29.52 -20.99 -16.54
C ILE A 114 30.81 -20.63 -17.29
N TYR A 115 31.98 -20.75 -16.65
CA TYR A 115 33.26 -20.38 -17.27
C TYR A 115 33.64 -21.28 -18.45
N THR A 116 32.99 -22.43 -18.59
CA THR A 116 33.23 -23.38 -19.69
C THR A 116 32.52 -22.98 -20.99
N VAL A 117 31.53 -22.08 -20.91
CA VAL A 117 30.69 -21.64 -22.03
C VAL A 117 30.54 -20.13 -22.11
N LYS A 118 31.29 -19.35 -21.34
CA LYS A 118 31.10 -17.89 -21.18
C LYS A 118 31.03 -17.14 -22.51
N ASP A 119 31.90 -17.48 -23.46
CA ASP A 119 32.02 -16.80 -24.75
C ASP A 119 31.05 -17.36 -25.82
N SER A 120 30.26 -18.38 -25.45
CA SER A 120 29.43 -19.17 -26.35
C SER A 120 28.10 -19.56 -25.72
N LEU A 121 27.64 -18.76 -24.76
CA LEU A 121 26.43 -19.01 -24.01
C LEU A 121 25.25 -18.81 -24.95
N ASN A 122 24.31 -19.76 -24.97
CA ASN A 122 23.03 -19.57 -25.66
C ASN A 122 21.96 -19.07 -24.68
N VAL A 123 20.85 -18.59 -25.21
CA VAL A 123 19.80 -17.90 -24.44
C VAL A 123 19.10 -18.83 -23.46
N SER A 124 18.87 -20.09 -23.84
CA SER A 124 18.26 -21.08 -22.94
C SER A 124 19.15 -21.38 -21.75
N THR A 125 20.47 -21.46 -21.96
CA THR A 125 21.46 -21.65 -20.89
C THR A 125 21.59 -20.41 -20.04
N LEU A 126 21.56 -19.21 -20.64
CA LEU A 126 21.54 -17.95 -19.90
C LEU A 126 20.35 -17.88 -18.93
N ALA A 127 19.16 -18.33 -19.32
CA ALA A 127 18.02 -18.38 -18.42
C ALA A 127 18.29 -19.25 -17.17
N GLN A 128 18.94 -20.41 -17.33
CA GLN A 128 19.33 -21.26 -16.19
C GLN A 128 20.45 -20.63 -15.35
N VAL A 129 21.44 -20.00 -16.00
CA VAL A 129 22.50 -19.25 -15.34
C VAL A 129 21.91 -18.15 -14.46
N LEU A 130 21.02 -17.32 -15.00
CA LEU A 130 20.39 -16.25 -14.23
C LEU A 130 19.57 -16.79 -13.07
N LYS A 131 18.83 -17.89 -13.27
CA LYS A 131 18.04 -18.54 -12.23
C LYS A 131 18.89 -19.03 -11.07
N HIS A 132 20.03 -19.63 -11.38
CA HIS A 132 20.90 -20.26 -10.38
C HIS A 132 22.07 -19.39 -9.91
N ASN A 133 22.23 -18.18 -10.44
CA ASN A 133 23.28 -17.26 -9.99
C ASN A 133 23.15 -16.97 -8.49
N PRO A 134 24.18 -17.23 -7.67
CA PRO A 134 24.13 -16.94 -6.25
C PRO A 134 24.28 -15.45 -5.91
N GLY A 135 24.80 -14.62 -6.82
CA GLY A 135 24.98 -13.18 -6.60
C GLY A 135 26.23 -12.78 -5.83
N ARG A 136 27.21 -13.67 -5.70
CA ARG A 136 28.43 -13.42 -4.91
C ARG A 136 29.44 -12.51 -5.60
N ALA A 137 29.63 -12.69 -6.91
CA ALA A 137 30.66 -12.00 -7.69
C ALA A 137 30.06 -10.93 -8.61
N LYS A 138 28.95 -11.26 -9.28
CA LYS A 138 28.18 -10.35 -10.13
C LYS A 138 26.71 -10.59 -9.89
N SER A 139 25.91 -9.53 -9.95
CA SER A 139 24.47 -9.66 -9.87
C SER A 139 23.92 -10.30 -11.14
N SER A 140 22.76 -10.94 -11.04
CA SER A 140 22.00 -11.42 -12.20
C SER A 140 21.65 -10.29 -13.16
N TRP A 141 21.48 -9.06 -12.66
CA TRP A 141 21.29 -7.89 -13.51
C TRP A 141 22.53 -7.58 -14.35
N ASP A 142 23.73 -7.59 -13.74
CA ASP A 142 24.98 -7.33 -14.46
C ASP A 142 25.23 -8.41 -15.52
N PHE A 143 24.95 -9.68 -15.20
CA PHE A 143 24.98 -10.75 -16.18
C PHE A 143 24.00 -10.52 -17.33
N TYR A 144 22.78 -10.08 -17.05
CA TYR A 144 21.82 -9.78 -18.11
C TYR A 144 22.33 -8.67 -19.04
N LEU A 145 22.91 -7.60 -18.50
CA LEU A 145 23.46 -6.50 -19.31
C LEU A 145 24.58 -6.96 -20.26
N GLU A 146 25.43 -7.91 -19.84
CA GLU A 146 26.49 -8.48 -20.69
C GLU A 146 25.94 -9.23 -21.91
N TYR A 147 24.74 -9.80 -21.81
CA TYR A 147 24.12 -10.61 -22.85
C TYR A 147 22.82 -10.01 -23.40
N GLN A 148 22.55 -8.72 -23.15
CA GLN A 148 21.25 -8.10 -23.46
C GLN A 148 20.90 -8.16 -24.97
N ASP A 149 21.90 -7.99 -25.85
CA ASP A 149 21.70 -7.98 -27.29
C ASP A 149 21.29 -9.36 -27.81
N MET A 150 21.85 -10.41 -27.20
CA MET A 150 21.47 -11.79 -27.47
C MET A 150 20.03 -12.05 -27.03
N VAL A 151 19.61 -11.55 -25.86
CA VAL A 151 18.23 -11.69 -25.37
C VAL A 151 17.24 -10.95 -26.28
N ALA A 152 17.58 -9.75 -26.76
CA ALA A 152 16.70 -8.96 -27.62
C ALA A 152 16.33 -9.65 -28.94
N GLY A 153 17.23 -10.47 -29.49
CA GLY A 153 17.01 -11.24 -30.72
C GLY A 153 16.36 -12.61 -30.55
N SER A 154 15.95 -12.97 -29.32
CA SER A 154 15.54 -14.33 -28.97
C SER A 154 14.04 -14.59 -29.08
N GLU A 155 13.66 -15.87 -29.05
CA GLU A 155 12.25 -16.27 -28.93
C GLU A 155 11.61 -15.71 -27.65
N GLN A 156 10.35 -15.27 -27.78
CA GLN A 156 9.59 -14.63 -26.70
C GLN A 156 9.52 -15.48 -25.42
N ALA A 157 9.45 -16.81 -25.54
CA ALA A 157 9.41 -17.71 -24.39
C ALA A 157 10.69 -17.63 -23.53
N HIS A 158 11.85 -17.48 -24.17
CA HIS A 158 13.12 -17.34 -23.48
C HIS A 158 13.28 -15.96 -22.84
N VAL A 159 12.91 -14.89 -23.56
CA VAL A 159 12.91 -13.53 -23.01
C VAL A 159 12.00 -13.45 -21.78
N LYS A 160 10.81 -14.07 -21.86
CA LYS A 160 9.86 -14.15 -20.73
C LYS A 160 10.50 -14.81 -19.52
N ALA A 161 11.11 -15.99 -19.68
CA ALA A 161 11.75 -16.73 -18.59
C ALA A 161 12.89 -15.92 -17.92
N ILE A 162 13.69 -15.21 -18.72
CA ILE A 162 14.77 -14.35 -18.23
C ILE A 162 14.20 -13.17 -17.44
N TYR A 163 13.21 -12.46 -17.99
CA TYR A 163 12.61 -11.29 -17.32
C TYR A 163 11.90 -11.69 -16.03
N THR A 164 11.17 -12.79 -16.00
CA THR A 164 10.55 -13.32 -14.77
C THR A 164 11.63 -13.59 -13.70
N THR A 165 12.71 -14.25 -14.07
CA THR A 165 13.82 -14.55 -13.14
C THR A 165 14.47 -13.29 -12.59
N LEU A 166 14.72 -12.29 -13.44
CA LEU A 166 15.30 -11.02 -13.03
C LEU A 166 14.37 -10.25 -12.10
N LEU A 167 13.07 -10.21 -12.39
CA LEU A 167 12.07 -9.56 -11.53
C LEU A 167 11.99 -10.21 -10.15
N GLU A 168 11.98 -11.54 -10.08
CA GLU A 168 11.99 -12.28 -8.81
C GLU A 168 13.23 -11.94 -7.97
N LYS A 169 14.40 -11.83 -8.61
CA LYS A 169 15.65 -11.51 -7.93
C LYS A 169 15.78 -10.06 -7.52
N LEU A 170 15.35 -9.12 -8.35
CA LEU A 170 15.38 -7.69 -8.03
C LEU A 170 14.39 -7.34 -6.91
N LEU A 171 13.26 -8.05 -6.80
CA LEU A 171 12.29 -7.82 -5.72
C LEU A 171 12.59 -8.65 -4.46
N GLY A 172 13.13 -9.85 -4.62
CA GLY A 172 13.37 -10.79 -3.52
C GLY A 172 14.81 -10.82 -3.00
N GLY A 173 15.75 -10.19 -3.70
CA GLY A 173 17.18 -10.30 -3.46
C GLY A 173 17.79 -11.58 -4.01
N GLU A 174 19.11 -11.60 -4.12
CA GLU A 174 19.84 -12.78 -4.58
C GLU A 174 20.04 -13.83 -3.47
N ALA A 175 20.31 -15.08 -3.84
CA ALA A 175 20.40 -16.19 -2.88
C ALA A 175 21.47 -15.94 -1.79
N HIS A 176 22.59 -15.33 -2.15
CA HIS A 176 23.63 -14.94 -1.20
C HIS A 176 23.15 -13.84 -0.25
N GLU A 177 22.50 -12.79 -0.77
CA GLU A 177 21.99 -11.67 0.03
C GLU A 177 20.89 -12.14 0.99
N GLN A 178 19.93 -12.92 0.50
CA GLN A 178 18.86 -13.49 1.32
C GLN A 178 19.42 -14.33 2.47
N ARG A 179 20.46 -15.13 2.21
CA ARG A 179 21.12 -15.94 3.25
C ARG A 179 21.78 -15.05 4.30
N PHE A 180 22.56 -14.06 3.86
CA PHE A 180 23.22 -13.12 4.76
C PHE A 180 22.21 -12.34 5.62
N LEU A 181 21.13 -11.85 5.03
CA LEU A 181 20.07 -11.12 5.74
C LEU A 181 19.33 -12.02 6.74
N LYS A 182 19.03 -13.27 6.35
CA LYS A 182 18.37 -14.24 7.23
C LYS A 182 19.22 -14.61 8.44
N GLU A 183 20.54 -14.77 8.27
CA GLU A 183 21.48 -14.99 9.37
C GLU A 183 21.49 -13.80 10.35
N ASN A 184 21.15 -12.60 9.88
CA ASN A 184 21.04 -11.36 10.67
C ASN A 184 19.59 -10.97 11.04
N ASN A 185 18.60 -11.85 10.82
CA ASN A 185 17.18 -11.59 11.08
C ASN A 185 16.61 -10.33 10.37
N GLN A 186 17.11 -10.03 9.18
CA GLN A 186 16.68 -8.94 8.31
C GLN A 186 15.92 -9.47 7.09
N VAL A 187 15.09 -8.62 6.48
CA VAL A 187 14.35 -8.90 5.25
C VAL A 187 14.91 -8.04 4.14
N TYR A 188 15.08 -8.63 2.96
CA TYR A 188 15.52 -7.89 1.78
C TYR A 188 14.57 -6.74 1.46
N GLN A 189 15.15 -5.57 1.15
CA GLN A 189 14.42 -4.40 0.69
C GLN A 189 15.08 -3.94 -0.62
N PRO A 190 14.33 -3.87 -1.74
CA PRO A 190 14.89 -3.45 -3.01
C PRO A 190 15.33 -1.98 -2.94
N SER A 191 16.45 -1.67 -3.58
CA SER A 191 16.93 -0.28 -3.72
C SER A 191 16.11 0.49 -4.76
N GLY A 192 16.29 1.81 -4.84
CA GLY A 192 15.69 2.62 -5.91
C GLY A 192 16.13 2.16 -7.31
N TYR A 193 17.38 1.73 -7.45
CA TYR A 193 17.89 1.13 -8.68
C TYR A 193 17.16 -0.16 -9.05
N ASP A 194 16.90 -1.04 -8.08
CA ASP A 194 16.20 -2.32 -8.33
C ASP A 194 14.74 -2.09 -8.73
N ILE A 195 14.05 -1.16 -8.07
CA ILE A 195 12.68 -0.76 -8.45
C ILE A 195 12.66 -0.19 -9.88
N ALA A 196 13.61 0.67 -10.24
CA ALA A 196 13.71 1.23 -11.58
C ALA A 196 13.93 0.15 -12.65
N ARG A 197 14.84 -0.79 -12.40
CA ARG A 197 15.11 -1.94 -13.27
C ARG A 197 13.87 -2.81 -13.44
N CYS A 198 13.14 -3.08 -12.37
CA CYS A 198 11.85 -3.78 -12.44
C CYS A 198 10.85 -3.07 -13.34
N ILE A 199 10.72 -1.74 -13.22
CA ILE A 199 9.83 -0.93 -14.08
C ILE A 199 10.26 -1.05 -15.55
N LEU A 200 11.57 -1.01 -15.85
CA LEU A 200 12.10 -1.17 -17.21
C LEU A 200 11.79 -2.56 -17.79
N LEU A 201 11.97 -3.62 -17.01
CA LEU A 201 11.65 -4.99 -17.40
C LEU A 201 10.16 -5.18 -17.67
N VAL A 202 9.29 -4.70 -16.77
CA VAL A 202 7.83 -4.77 -16.95
C VAL A 202 7.38 -4.00 -18.18
N LYS A 203 7.95 -2.82 -18.42
CA LYS A 203 7.63 -2.03 -19.62
C LYS A 203 8.06 -2.74 -20.90
N SER A 204 9.24 -3.35 -20.90
CA SER A 204 9.82 -4.04 -22.07
C SER A 204 9.18 -5.40 -22.33
N GLY A 205 8.72 -6.08 -21.28
CA GLY A 205 8.11 -7.41 -21.35
C GLY A 205 6.58 -7.40 -21.35
N ARG A 206 5.94 -6.25 -21.57
CA ARG A 206 4.48 -6.10 -21.48
C ARG A 206 3.72 -7.09 -22.39
N ASP A 207 4.21 -7.28 -23.60
CA ASP A 207 3.57 -8.16 -24.59
C ASP A 207 3.90 -9.65 -24.37
N LEU A 208 4.78 -9.97 -23.41
CA LEU A 208 5.19 -11.34 -23.08
C LEU A 208 4.24 -12.02 -22.06
N GLY A 209 3.26 -11.29 -21.54
CA GLY A 209 2.35 -11.79 -20.51
C GLY A 209 3.10 -12.24 -19.26
N LEU A 210 4.04 -11.41 -18.76
CA LEU A 210 4.80 -11.69 -17.55
C LEU A 210 3.87 -11.87 -16.36
N GLU A 211 3.96 -13.04 -15.70
CA GLU A 211 3.27 -13.31 -14.45
C GLU A 211 4.07 -12.68 -13.30
N LEU A 212 3.97 -11.37 -13.15
CA LEU A 212 4.52 -10.66 -12.00
C LEU A 212 3.41 -10.40 -10.99
N ASP A 213 3.72 -10.60 -9.69
CA ASP A 213 2.90 -10.02 -8.64
C ASP A 213 3.08 -8.49 -8.64
N SER A 214 2.32 -7.83 -9.51
CA SER A 214 2.30 -6.37 -9.62
C SER A 214 1.96 -5.68 -8.30
N THR A 215 1.33 -6.39 -7.34
CA THR A 215 1.08 -5.88 -5.99
C THR A 215 2.37 -5.57 -5.26
N VAL A 216 3.36 -6.47 -5.32
CA VAL A 216 4.65 -6.32 -4.62
C VAL A 216 5.42 -5.14 -5.19
N LEU A 217 5.58 -5.09 -6.52
CA LEU A 217 6.28 -3.99 -7.18
C LEU A 217 5.61 -2.65 -6.91
N CYS A 218 4.27 -2.56 -7.03
CA CYS A 218 3.56 -1.32 -6.75
C CYS A 218 3.67 -0.91 -5.28
N THR A 219 3.69 -1.86 -4.34
CA THR A 219 3.89 -1.57 -2.91
C THR A 219 5.26 -0.90 -2.69
N HIS A 220 6.33 -1.43 -3.29
CA HIS A 220 7.66 -0.82 -3.21
C HIS A 220 7.73 0.56 -3.87
N ILE A 221 7.06 0.75 -5.02
CA ILE A 221 6.94 2.06 -5.68
C ILE A 221 6.25 3.07 -4.75
N LEU A 222 5.14 2.70 -4.12
CA LEU A 222 4.40 3.57 -3.20
C LEU A 222 5.21 3.90 -1.94
N SER A 223 5.92 2.92 -1.36
CA SER A 223 6.78 3.16 -0.19
C SER A 223 8.01 3.99 -0.51
N SER A 224 8.48 3.98 -1.77
CA SER A 224 9.60 4.80 -2.22
C SER A 224 9.24 6.28 -2.42
N GLY A 225 7.96 6.66 -2.36
CA GLY A 225 7.54 8.03 -2.69
C GLY A 225 7.64 8.36 -4.19
N ALA A 226 7.58 7.35 -5.06
CA ALA A 226 7.56 7.50 -6.51
C ALA A 226 6.22 7.02 -7.10
N SER A 227 5.13 7.35 -6.40
CA SER A 227 3.79 6.82 -6.64
C SER A 227 3.27 7.04 -8.06
N GLU A 228 3.71 8.09 -8.74
CA GLU A 228 3.35 8.37 -10.13
C GLU A 228 3.84 7.29 -11.12
N LEU A 229 4.88 6.54 -10.74
CA LEU A 229 5.45 5.48 -11.57
C LEU A 229 4.59 4.22 -11.62
N VAL A 230 3.58 4.08 -10.74
CA VAL A 230 2.64 2.94 -10.79
C VAL A 230 1.97 2.81 -12.17
N ARG A 231 1.73 3.94 -12.87
CA ARG A 231 1.14 3.93 -14.22
C ARG A 231 2.03 3.25 -15.27
N LEU A 232 3.33 3.13 -15.04
CA LEU A 232 4.24 2.41 -15.93
C LEU A 232 4.08 0.89 -15.79
N VAL A 233 3.82 0.43 -14.57
CA VAL A 233 3.55 -0.99 -14.26
C VAL A 233 2.21 -1.43 -14.84
N LYS A 234 1.21 -0.53 -14.84
CA LYS A 234 -0.17 -0.80 -15.25
C LYS A 234 -0.80 -2.00 -14.49
N PRO A 235 -0.87 -1.95 -13.15
CA PRO A 235 -1.46 -3.04 -12.36
C PRO A 235 -2.93 -3.26 -12.74
N SER A 236 -3.43 -4.49 -12.54
CA SER A 236 -4.84 -4.81 -12.75
C SER A 236 -5.74 -3.99 -11.82
N ARG A 237 -7.03 -3.96 -12.12
CA ARG A 237 -8.03 -3.30 -11.29
C ARG A 237 -8.02 -3.86 -9.87
N GLU A 238 -8.03 -5.18 -9.72
CA GLU A 238 -8.09 -5.86 -8.41
C GLU A 238 -6.88 -5.50 -7.55
N VAL A 239 -5.69 -5.44 -8.17
CA VAL A 239 -4.46 -5.03 -7.50
C VAL A 239 -4.53 -3.56 -7.11
N THR A 240 -5.00 -2.69 -8.00
CA THR A 240 -5.15 -1.25 -7.75
C THR A 240 -6.12 -0.97 -6.61
N GLU A 241 -7.29 -1.63 -6.60
CA GLU A 241 -8.29 -1.49 -5.54
C GLU A 241 -7.76 -2.02 -4.20
N LYS A 242 -7.10 -3.19 -4.21
CA LYS A 242 -6.47 -3.75 -3.01
C LYS A 242 -5.44 -2.79 -2.41
N LEU A 243 -4.60 -2.17 -3.26
CA LEU A 243 -3.61 -1.19 -2.83
C LEU A 243 -4.26 0.08 -2.30
N LEU A 244 -5.27 0.63 -2.99
CA LEU A 244 -6.01 1.80 -2.51
C LEU A 244 -6.64 1.57 -1.14
N LEU A 245 -7.13 0.35 -0.88
CA LEU A 245 -7.73 -0.04 0.39
C LEU A 245 -6.72 -0.39 1.49
N SER A 246 -5.42 -0.53 1.19
CA SER A 246 -4.40 -0.87 2.18
C SER A 246 -3.40 0.26 2.44
N THR A 247 -3.06 1.06 1.43
CA THR A 247 -2.02 2.10 1.51
C THR A 247 -2.58 3.47 1.93
N SER A 248 -1.73 4.26 2.57
CA SER A 248 -1.91 5.71 2.74
C SER A 248 -0.95 6.52 1.88
N THR A 249 0.25 6.00 1.62
CA THR A 249 1.31 6.70 0.88
C THR A 249 1.04 6.68 -0.62
N GLY A 250 1.32 7.80 -1.28
CA GLY A 250 1.12 7.91 -2.73
C GLY A 250 -0.33 7.76 -3.21
N PHE A 251 -1.31 7.89 -2.30
CA PHE A 251 -2.73 7.65 -2.59
C PHE A 251 -3.27 8.49 -3.76
N PRO A 252 -2.97 9.80 -3.87
CA PRO A 252 -3.51 10.62 -4.97
C PRO A 252 -3.12 10.10 -6.36
N ALA A 253 -1.84 9.76 -6.55
CA ALA A 253 -1.32 9.23 -7.81
C ALA A 253 -1.96 7.88 -8.17
N LEU A 254 -2.08 6.98 -7.18
CA LEU A 254 -2.72 5.68 -7.38
C LEU A 254 -4.21 5.83 -7.70
N TYR A 255 -4.90 6.74 -7.01
CA TYR A 255 -6.31 7.01 -7.25
C TYR A 255 -6.54 7.63 -8.63
N GLN A 256 -5.69 8.55 -9.07
CA GLN A 256 -5.76 9.10 -10.42
C GLN A 256 -5.53 8.03 -11.49
N TYR A 257 -4.57 7.12 -11.27
CA TYR A 257 -4.42 5.96 -12.13
C TYR A 257 -5.70 5.10 -12.16
N TYR A 258 -6.31 4.84 -11.01
CA TYR A 258 -7.60 4.15 -10.92
C TYR A 258 -8.70 4.86 -11.71
N LEU A 259 -8.76 6.19 -11.65
CA LEU A 259 -9.74 6.97 -12.42
C LEU A 259 -9.54 6.84 -13.93
N SER A 260 -8.29 6.71 -14.40
CA SER A 260 -7.98 6.52 -15.82
C SER A 260 -8.46 5.18 -16.39
N GLN A 261 -8.86 4.24 -15.54
CA GLN A 261 -9.41 2.97 -15.98
C GLN A 261 -10.92 3.12 -16.26
N GLU A 262 -11.36 2.71 -17.46
CA GLU A 262 -12.77 2.77 -17.91
C GLU A 262 -13.65 1.70 -17.23
N PHE A 263 -13.91 1.85 -15.93
CA PHE A 263 -14.72 0.89 -15.17
C PHE A 263 -15.72 1.56 -14.22
N GLN A 264 -16.72 0.78 -13.80
CA GLN A 264 -17.60 1.20 -12.70
C GLN A 264 -16.82 1.26 -11.39
N PRO A 265 -16.87 2.40 -10.68
CA PRO A 265 -16.06 2.61 -9.49
C PRO A 265 -16.56 1.77 -8.32
N ASN A 266 -15.61 1.22 -7.55
CA ASN A 266 -15.88 0.46 -6.33
C ASN A 266 -16.27 1.43 -5.20
N PRO A 267 -17.46 1.30 -4.58
CA PRO A 267 -17.91 2.20 -3.53
C PRO A 267 -16.96 2.31 -2.33
N GLN A 268 -16.29 1.21 -1.94
CA GLN A 268 -15.36 1.23 -0.81
C GLN A 268 -14.13 2.09 -1.12
N VAL A 269 -13.65 2.03 -2.36
CA VAL A 269 -12.52 2.84 -2.83
C VAL A 269 -12.91 4.32 -2.87
N LEU A 270 -14.11 4.63 -3.36
CA LEU A 270 -14.61 6.02 -3.39
C LEU A 270 -14.76 6.61 -1.98
N MET A 271 -15.32 5.84 -1.04
CA MET A 271 -15.47 6.27 0.35
C MET A 271 -14.10 6.55 0.98
N ARG A 272 -13.11 5.68 0.75
CA ARG A 272 -11.74 5.90 1.21
C ARG A 272 -11.08 7.09 0.52
N ALA A 273 -11.36 7.33 -0.76
CA ALA A 273 -10.81 8.47 -1.47
C ALA A 273 -11.30 9.82 -0.88
N LEU A 274 -12.55 9.89 -0.40
CA LEU A 274 -13.07 11.09 0.28
C LEU A 274 -12.28 11.45 1.54
N THR A 275 -11.75 10.47 2.26
CA THR A 275 -10.96 10.71 3.49
C THR A 275 -9.48 10.95 3.19
N MET A 276 -8.92 10.27 2.18
CA MET A 276 -7.50 10.32 1.87
C MET A 276 -7.09 11.53 1.03
N LEU A 277 -7.86 11.91 0.01
CA LEU A 277 -7.53 13.05 -0.88
C LEU A 277 -7.66 14.42 -0.20
N VAL A 278 -8.36 14.44 0.92
CA VAL A 278 -8.51 15.62 1.74
C VAL A 278 -7.25 15.90 2.55
N ASN A 279 -6.61 14.84 3.04
CA ASN A 279 -5.46 14.90 3.96
C ASN A 279 -4.12 14.71 3.25
N SER A 280 -4.12 14.50 1.93
CA SER A 280 -2.89 14.31 1.17
C SER A 280 -2.11 15.62 1.08
N ALA A 281 -1.16 15.80 2.00
CA ALA A 281 -0.09 16.77 1.84
C ALA A 281 0.85 16.29 0.72
N ASN A 282 1.48 17.23 0.02
CA ASN A 282 2.51 16.91 -0.97
C ASN A 282 3.66 16.15 -0.28
N GLU A 283 3.77 14.85 -0.56
CA GLU A 283 4.91 14.05 -0.11
C GLU A 283 6.17 14.58 -0.80
N LEU A 284 7.16 15.00 0.00
CA LEU A 284 8.46 15.38 -0.54
C LEU A 284 9.12 14.16 -1.19
N PRO A 285 9.78 14.31 -2.36
CA PRO A 285 10.48 13.20 -3.00
C PRO A 285 11.55 12.64 -2.06
N SER A 286 11.49 11.34 -1.77
CA SER A 286 12.54 10.65 -1.02
C SER A 286 13.82 10.52 -1.87
N GLU A 287 14.96 10.26 -1.22
CA GLU A 287 16.22 9.94 -1.91
C GLU A 287 16.04 8.76 -2.88
N MET A 288 15.32 7.72 -2.45
CA MET A 288 14.97 6.57 -3.28
C MET A 288 14.12 6.96 -4.51
N SER A 289 13.18 7.91 -4.36
CA SER A 289 12.39 8.44 -5.49
C SER A 289 13.30 9.10 -6.54
N GLN A 290 14.34 9.82 -6.09
CA GLN A 290 15.30 10.46 -6.98
C GLN A 290 16.17 9.45 -7.73
N GLU A 291 16.65 8.40 -7.04
CA GLU A 291 17.39 7.30 -7.67
C GLU A 291 16.56 6.64 -8.78
N ILE A 292 15.30 6.30 -8.49
CA ILE A 292 14.41 5.67 -9.46
C ILE A 292 14.26 6.56 -10.71
N ARG A 293 13.98 7.85 -10.49
CA ARG A 293 13.83 8.83 -11.58
C ARG A 293 15.11 8.98 -12.39
N HIS A 294 16.28 8.96 -11.75
CA HIS A 294 17.56 9.08 -12.43
C HIS A 294 17.77 7.92 -13.42
N VAL A 295 17.57 6.69 -12.97
CA VAL A 295 17.72 5.48 -13.81
C VAL A 295 16.70 5.49 -14.96
N LEU A 296 15.45 5.85 -14.69
CA LEU A 296 14.41 5.93 -15.73
C LEU A 296 14.72 7.02 -16.76
N ALA A 297 15.23 8.18 -16.34
CA ALA A 297 15.61 9.27 -17.22
C ALA A 297 16.77 8.90 -18.14
N GLN A 298 17.78 8.18 -17.63
CA GLN A 298 18.87 7.63 -18.45
C GLN A 298 18.38 6.70 -19.56
N ASN A 299 17.23 6.06 -19.36
CA ASN A 299 16.57 5.18 -20.32
C ASN A 299 15.48 5.89 -21.15
N GLY A 300 15.47 7.24 -21.17
CA GLY A 300 14.53 8.04 -21.95
C GLY A 300 13.09 8.02 -21.43
N ILE A 301 12.88 7.63 -20.16
CA ILE A 301 11.55 7.57 -19.55
C ILE A 301 11.39 8.74 -18.57
N THR A 302 10.57 9.71 -18.96
CA THR A 302 10.17 10.82 -18.09
C THR A 302 8.71 10.66 -17.70
N VAL A 303 8.44 10.74 -16.40
CA VAL A 303 7.10 10.64 -15.84
C VAL A 303 6.79 11.96 -15.16
N ALA A 304 5.89 12.74 -15.76
CA ALA A 304 5.40 13.97 -15.13
C ALA A 304 4.80 13.65 -13.76
N ALA A 305 5.13 14.48 -12.76
CA ALA A 305 4.52 14.42 -11.43
C ALA A 305 3.00 14.56 -11.54
N PHE A 306 2.28 13.95 -10.61
CA PHE A 306 0.84 14.09 -10.53
C PHE A 306 0.49 15.33 -9.72
N GLU A 307 -0.02 16.35 -10.41
CA GLU A 307 -0.63 17.53 -9.81
C GLU A 307 -1.98 17.75 -10.51
N ASP A 308 -3.00 17.02 -10.07
CA ASP A 308 -4.37 17.29 -10.50
C ASP A 308 -5.14 17.94 -9.34
N PRO A 309 -5.24 19.28 -9.30
CA PRO A 309 -6.00 19.97 -8.26
C PRO A 309 -7.50 19.66 -8.33
N THR A 310 -7.99 19.12 -9.45
CA THR A 310 -9.41 18.80 -9.68
C THR A 310 -9.77 17.37 -9.30
N LEU A 311 -8.80 16.55 -8.87
CA LEU A 311 -9.01 15.13 -8.58
C LEU A 311 -10.14 14.89 -7.56
N TYR A 312 -10.24 15.75 -6.55
CA TYR A 312 -11.28 15.68 -5.54
C TYR A 312 -12.66 16.05 -6.09
N ASP A 313 -12.74 17.01 -7.02
CA ASP A 313 -13.98 17.40 -7.67
C ASP A 313 -14.49 16.29 -8.58
N SER A 314 -13.59 15.67 -9.35
CA SER A 314 -13.90 14.49 -10.16
C SER A 314 -14.39 13.31 -9.32
N LEU A 315 -13.90 13.13 -8.09
CA LEU A 315 -14.40 12.13 -7.15
C LEU A 315 -15.86 12.41 -6.77
N ILE A 316 -16.19 13.63 -6.37
CA ILE A 316 -17.57 14.01 -6.01
C ILE A 316 -18.50 13.82 -7.22
N GLU A 317 -18.11 14.29 -8.40
CA GLU A 317 -18.89 14.16 -9.62
C GLU A 317 -19.16 12.69 -9.96
N ARG A 318 -18.16 11.80 -9.79
CA ARG A 318 -18.33 10.36 -9.99
C ARG A 318 -19.31 9.73 -9.00
N ILE A 319 -19.24 10.10 -7.72
CA ILE A 319 -20.19 9.61 -6.70
C ILE A 319 -21.62 10.00 -7.08
N GLN A 320 -21.82 11.26 -7.47
CA GLN A 320 -23.13 11.80 -7.85
C GLN A 320 -23.65 11.19 -9.16
N THR A 321 -22.78 11.04 -10.16
CA THR A 321 -23.13 10.41 -11.45
C THR A 321 -23.52 8.95 -11.28
N ALA A 322 -22.79 8.23 -10.41
CA ALA A 322 -23.11 6.85 -10.03
C ALA A 322 -24.32 6.75 -9.08
N LYS A 323 -24.87 7.88 -8.62
CA LYS A 323 -26.00 7.97 -7.67
C LYS A 323 -25.75 7.19 -6.37
N LEU A 324 -24.49 7.12 -5.93
CA LEU A 324 -24.12 6.40 -4.71
C LEU A 324 -24.51 7.16 -3.44
N ASP A 325 -24.71 8.47 -3.53
CA ASP A 325 -25.23 9.33 -2.47
C ASP A 325 -26.76 9.53 -2.53
N ALA A 326 -27.45 8.84 -3.45
CA ALA A 326 -28.89 8.93 -3.65
C ALA A 326 -29.63 7.66 -3.16
N GLY A 327 -30.89 7.83 -2.76
CA GLY A 327 -31.78 6.77 -2.30
C GLY A 327 -31.76 6.53 -0.79
N SER A 328 -32.61 5.59 -0.36
CA SER A 328 -32.90 5.32 1.05
C SER A 328 -32.04 4.23 1.67
N THR A 329 -30.77 4.10 1.26
CA THR A 329 -29.86 3.08 1.79
C THR A 329 -28.94 3.65 2.88
N PRO A 330 -28.50 2.84 3.86
CA PRO A 330 -27.48 3.27 4.83
C PRO A 330 -26.18 3.72 4.17
N GLN A 331 -25.77 3.05 3.09
CA GLN A 331 -24.57 3.40 2.33
C GLN A 331 -24.69 4.78 1.67
N ALA A 332 -25.87 5.12 1.12
CA ALA A 332 -26.11 6.45 0.56
C ALA A 332 -26.07 7.54 1.64
N LEU A 333 -26.55 7.25 2.86
CA LEU A 333 -26.40 8.16 3.99
C LEU A 333 -24.92 8.37 4.35
N GLU A 334 -24.10 7.31 4.37
CA GLU A 334 -22.67 7.41 4.64
C GLU A 334 -21.96 8.31 3.62
N PHE A 335 -22.28 8.17 2.32
CA PHE A 335 -21.72 9.04 1.28
C PHE A 335 -22.11 10.51 1.47
N ARG A 336 -23.39 10.78 1.75
CA ARG A 336 -23.89 12.14 2.01
C ARG A 336 -23.13 12.79 3.17
N LEU A 337 -22.98 12.08 4.28
CA LEU A 337 -22.24 12.57 5.44
C LEU A 337 -20.76 12.76 5.13
N ALA A 338 -20.13 11.81 4.44
CA ALA A 338 -18.71 11.89 4.09
C ALA A 338 -18.42 13.07 3.15
N ILE A 339 -19.25 13.31 2.13
CA ILE A 339 -19.13 14.46 1.21
C ILE A 339 -19.24 15.78 1.97
N LEU A 340 -20.26 15.93 2.82
CA LEU A 340 -20.45 17.17 3.56
C LEU A 340 -19.33 17.43 4.57
N LYS A 341 -18.85 16.39 5.27
CA LYS A 341 -17.69 16.51 6.16
C LYS A 341 -16.43 16.92 5.39
N SER A 342 -16.12 16.21 4.32
CA SER A 342 -14.90 16.47 3.54
C SER A 342 -14.89 17.86 2.91
N LEU A 343 -16.03 18.36 2.40
CA LEU A 343 -16.16 19.73 1.90
C LEU A 343 -16.14 20.78 3.02
N GLY A 344 -17.04 20.66 3.99
CA GLY A 344 -17.26 21.68 5.01
C GLY A 344 -16.14 21.72 6.04
N LEU A 345 -15.76 20.57 6.59
CA LEU A 345 -14.76 20.50 7.65
C LEU A 345 -13.33 20.63 7.11
N CYS A 346 -13.01 19.84 6.08
CA CYS A 346 -11.62 19.64 5.72
C CYS A 346 -11.14 20.54 4.58
N LYS A 347 -11.92 20.70 3.51
CA LYS A 347 -11.63 21.67 2.44
C LYS A 347 -12.04 23.10 2.81
N ARG A 348 -12.80 23.28 3.89
CA ARG A 348 -13.37 24.57 4.35
C ARG A 348 -14.22 25.27 3.26
N ASP A 349 -14.79 24.51 2.33
CA ASP A 349 -15.70 24.99 1.29
C ASP A 349 -17.16 24.82 1.75
N PHE A 350 -17.52 25.61 2.76
CA PHE A 350 -18.85 25.56 3.38
C PHE A 350 -19.97 25.93 2.42
N ARG A 351 -19.71 26.85 1.48
CA ARG A 351 -20.70 27.29 0.51
C ARG A 351 -21.14 26.12 -0.35
N ARG A 352 -20.19 25.38 -0.91
CA ARG A 352 -20.50 24.21 -1.74
C ARG A 352 -21.15 23.08 -0.93
N ALA A 353 -20.72 22.86 0.31
CA ALA A 353 -21.38 21.89 1.19
C ALA A 353 -22.86 22.24 1.40
N LEU A 354 -23.16 23.51 1.68
CA LEU A 354 -24.54 24.00 1.88
C LEU A 354 -25.36 23.94 0.59
N ASP A 355 -24.76 24.28 -0.56
CA ASP A 355 -25.41 24.20 -1.86
C ASP A 355 -25.78 22.76 -2.21
N ILE A 356 -24.89 21.78 -1.97
CA ILE A 356 -25.19 20.35 -2.16
C ILE A 356 -26.29 19.89 -1.21
N PHE A 357 -26.22 20.25 0.07
CA PHE A 357 -27.24 19.87 1.04
C PHE A 357 -28.62 20.42 0.68
N THR A 358 -28.70 21.69 0.31
CA THR A 358 -29.97 22.35 0.00
C THR A 358 -30.53 21.89 -1.35
N SER A 359 -29.72 21.87 -2.41
CA SER A 359 -30.18 21.53 -3.76
C SER A 359 -30.44 20.04 -3.97
N ASN A 360 -29.61 19.16 -3.39
CA ASN A 360 -29.66 17.73 -3.67
C ASN A 360 -30.29 16.92 -2.53
N TYR A 361 -29.97 17.21 -1.27
CA TYR A 361 -30.36 16.31 -0.18
C TYR A 361 -31.71 16.66 0.45
N ILE A 362 -31.94 17.92 0.84
CA ILE A 362 -33.25 18.32 1.40
C ILE A 362 -34.37 18.13 0.37
N ILE A 363 -34.15 18.54 -0.87
CA ILE A 363 -35.22 18.55 -1.89
C ILE A 363 -35.52 17.15 -2.43
N ARG A 364 -34.51 16.26 -2.53
CA ARG A 364 -34.64 14.99 -3.27
C ARG A 364 -34.47 13.74 -2.40
N GLU A 365 -33.78 13.82 -1.26
CA GLU A 365 -33.32 12.64 -0.50
C GLU A 365 -33.70 12.72 0.99
N LEU A 366 -34.96 12.38 1.30
CA LEU A 366 -35.53 12.53 2.66
C LEU A 366 -35.07 11.47 3.68
N TYR A 367 -34.42 10.39 3.23
CA TYR A 367 -34.03 9.30 4.13
C TYR A 367 -32.95 9.75 5.14
N HIS A 368 -33.29 9.69 6.44
CA HIS A 368 -32.47 10.17 7.56
C HIS A 368 -31.91 11.59 7.39
N ILE A 369 -32.71 12.47 6.79
CA ILE A 369 -32.32 13.88 6.57
C ILE A 369 -31.95 14.58 7.89
N ASP A 370 -32.57 14.22 9.02
CA ASP A 370 -32.24 14.78 10.34
C ASP A 370 -30.78 14.53 10.76
N THR A 371 -30.15 13.46 10.27
CA THR A 371 -28.72 13.18 10.53
C THR A 371 -27.83 14.03 9.64
N VAL A 372 -28.20 14.20 8.38
CA VAL A 372 -27.49 15.09 7.46
C VAL A 372 -27.62 16.55 7.90
N GLN A 373 -28.81 16.97 8.30
CA GLN A 373 -29.11 18.30 8.80
C GLN A 373 -28.38 18.61 10.11
N SER A 374 -28.35 17.66 11.06
CA SER A 374 -27.55 17.77 12.28
C SER A 374 -26.06 18.02 11.97
N LEU A 375 -25.50 17.34 10.96
CA LEU A 375 -24.13 17.63 10.50
C LEU A 375 -24.00 19.06 9.96
N VAL A 376 -24.94 19.51 9.12
CA VAL A 376 -24.91 20.85 8.54
C VAL A 376 -25.04 21.94 9.61
N VAL A 377 -25.88 21.75 10.63
CA VAL A 377 -25.98 22.64 11.79
C VAL A 377 -24.61 22.80 12.45
N LYS A 378 -23.91 21.70 12.72
CA LYS A 378 -22.56 21.72 13.33
C LYS A 378 -21.52 22.39 12.41
N LEU A 379 -21.59 22.16 11.10
CA LEU A 379 -20.72 22.83 10.13
C LEU A 379 -20.99 24.34 10.07
N CYS A 380 -22.25 24.78 10.14
CA CYS A 380 -22.61 26.19 10.22
C CYS A 380 -22.10 26.82 11.52
N CYS A 381 -22.23 26.14 12.66
CA CYS A 381 -21.63 26.56 13.93
C CYS A 381 -20.11 26.73 13.82
N LEU A 382 -19.41 25.73 13.26
CA LEU A 382 -17.96 25.80 13.06
C LEU A 382 -17.56 26.97 12.15
N GLN A 383 -18.31 27.21 11.08
CA GLN A 383 -18.04 28.33 10.18
C GLN A 383 -18.32 29.68 10.86
N ALA A 384 -19.36 29.77 11.69
CA ALA A 384 -19.63 30.96 12.50
C ALA A 384 -18.47 31.28 13.44
N LEU A 385 -17.89 30.25 14.08
CA LEU A 385 -16.70 30.38 14.92
C LEU A 385 -15.48 30.82 14.12
N THR A 386 -15.17 30.11 13.03
CA THR A 386 -13.96 30.35 12.21
C THR A 386 -13.96 31.73 11.56
N THR A 387 -15.12 32.18 11.05
CA THR A 387 -15.24 33.48 10.33
C THR A 387 -15.71 34.62 11.23
N SER A 388 -16.13 34.33 12.47
CA SER A 388 -16.77 35.29 13.37
C SER A 388 -18.00 35.98 12.76
N GLN A 389 -18.75 35.29 11.89
CA GLN A 389 -19.96 35.83 11.24
C GLN A 389 -21.23 35.21 11.84
N LEU A 390 -22.05 36.07 12.48
CA LEU A 390 -23.30 35.68 13.13
C LEU A 390 -24.32 35.05 12.16
N VAL A 391 -24.25 35.39 10.87
CA VAL A 391 -25.17 34.88 9.83
C VAL A 391 -25.17 33.36 9.79
N PHE A 392 -24.01 32.70 9.95
CA PHE A 392 -23.94 31.24 9.95
C PHE A 392 -24.61 30.61 11.18
N LEU A 393 -24.56 31.27 12.35
CA LEU A 393 -25.31 30.84 13.52
C LEU A 393 -26.82 30.98 13.31
N GLN A 394 -27.27 32.07 12.68
CA GLN A 394 -28.68 32.27 12.34
C GLN A 394 -29.17 31.19 11.36
N VAL A 395 -28.34 30.83 10.37
CA VAL A 395 -28.63 29.72 9.44
C VAL A 395 -28.72 28.39 10.20
N ALA A 396 -27.78 28.10 11.11
CA ALA A 396 -27.82 26.91 11.96
C ALA A 396 -29.14 26.80 12.76
N GLN A 397 -29.58 27.91 13.35
CA GLN A 397 -30.84 28.00 14.09
C GLN A 397 -32.07 27.84 13.19
N SER A 398 -32.02 28.32 11.94
CA SER A 398 -33.15 28.20 11.00
C SER A 398 -33.48 26.75 10.61
N PHE A 399 -32.48 25.86 10.69
CA PHE A 399 -32.72 24.43 10.49
C PHE A 399 -33.41 23.79 11.70
N GLN A 400 -33.52 24.47 12.84
CA GLN A 400 -34.17 23.92 14.02
C GLN A 400 -35.65 24.27 14.04
N ASN A 401 -36.47 23.43 13.40
CA ASN A 401 -37.92 23.53 13.55
C ASN A 401 -38.36 22.90 14.88
N VAL A 402 -38.66 23.77 15.85
CA VAL A 402 -39.69 23.82 16.94
C VAL A 402 -40.38 22.54 17.48
N VAL A 403 -40.31 21.36 16.87
CA VAL A 403 -41.09 20.19 17.30
C VAL A 403 -40.16 19.09 17.82
N GLU A 404 -39.98 19.07 19.15
CA GLU A 404 -39.49 17.97 19.98
C GLU A 404 -38.31 17.13 19.45
N GLY A 405 -37.11 17.35 20.01
CA GLY A 405 -36.00 16.39 19.93
C GLY A 405 -34.73 16.91 19.27
N MET A 406 -34.23 18.10 19.64
CA MET A 406 -32.89 18.54 19.24
C MET A 406 -31.85 17.51 19.71
N LYS A 407 -30.97 17.08 18.80
CA LYS A 407 -29.87 16.19 19.16
C LYS A 407 -28.92 16.93 20.11
N ILE A 408 -28.44 16.21 21.12
CA ILE A 408 -27.54 16.77 22.15
C ILE A 408 -26.29 17.39 21.53
N SER A 409 -25.73 16.77 20.48
CA SER A 409 -24.57 17.31 19.76
C SER A 409 -24.86 18.68 19.12
N ASP A 410 -26.07 18.87 18.60
CA ASP A 410 -26.44 20.12 17.93
C ASP A 410 -26.65 21.22 18.98
N LEU A 411 -27.26 20.87 20.11
CA LEU A 411 -27.40 21.76 21.26
C LEU A 411 -26.03 22.16 21.83
N GLN A 412 -25.10 21.21 21.99
CA GLN A 412 -23.73 21.50 22.42
C GLN A 412 -23.02 22.47 21.47
N ALA A 413 -23.15 22.24 20.15
CA ALA A 413 -22.55 23.12 19.15
C ALA A 413 -23.14 24.54 19.21
N LEU A 414 -24.46 24.67 19.39
CA LEU A 414 -25.11 25.97 19.53
C LEU A 414 -24.71 26.71 20.80
N ILE A 415 -24.70 26.05 21.97
CA ILE A 415 -24.29 26.64 23.25
C ILE A 415 -22.88 27.24 23.10
N VAL A 416 -21.92 26.44 22.62
CA VAL A 416 -20.53 26.86 22.41
C VAL A 416 -20.41 27.98 21.38
N THR A 417 -21.19 27.93 20.30
CA THR A 417 -21.16 28.98 19.28
C THR A 417 -21.77 30.28 19.78
N HIS A 418 -22.87 30.22 20.53
CA HIS A 418 -23.46 31.37 21.19
C HIS A 418 -22.46 32.02 22.13
N ALA A 419 -21.70 31.26 22.91
CA ALA A 419 -20.71 31.80 23.83
C ALA A 419 -19.69 32.73 23.16
N LYS A 420 -19.38 32.55 21.86
CA LYS A 420 -18.52 33.48 21.10
C LYS A 420 -19.15 34.85 20.86
N PHE A 421 -20.46 34.89 20.60
CA PHE A 421 -21.17 36.11 20.20
C PHE A 421 -21.94 36.77 21.34
N ASP A 422 -22.48 35.95 22.25
CA ASP A 422 -23.37 36.31 23.34
C ASP A 422 -23.39 35.17 24.38
N VAL A 423 -22.57 35.31 25.42
CA VAL A 423 -22.43 34.30 26.48
C VAL A 423 -23.71 34.13 27.30
N GLU A 424 -24.51 35.18 27.43
CA GLU A 424 -25.79 35.11 28.16
C GLU A 424 -26.80 34.25 27.40
N LYS A 425 -26.88 34.38 26.07
CA LYS A 425 -27.70 33.47 25.25
C LYS A 425 -27.27 32.02 25.35
N SER A 426 -25.98 31.76 25.53
CA SER A 426 -25.48 30.39 25.77
C SER A 426 -26.02 29.83 27.09
N LEU A 427 -26.07 30.66 28.14
CA LEU A 427 -26.63 30.29 29.44
C LEU A 427 -28.16 30.10 29.38
N GLU A 428 -28.88 31.01 28.70
CA GLU A 428 -30.32 30.88 28.45
C GLU A 428 -30.63 29.55 27.76
N LEU A 429 -29.93 29.25 26.67
CA LEU A 429 -30.11 28.01 25.90
C LEU A 429 -29.80 26.77 26.75
N TYR A 430 -28.79 26.82 27.61
CA TYR A 430 -28.53 25.73 28.55
C TYR A 430 -29.68 25.54 29.55
N ASN A 431 -30.15 26.62 30.18
CA ASN A 431 -31.20 26.58 31.20
C ASN A 431 -32.53 26.06 30.64
N ASP A 432 -32.86 26.41 29.39
CA ASP A 432 -34.08 25.97 28.70
C ASP A 432 -34.13 24.44 28.49
N TYR A 433 -32.96 23.80 28.35
CA TYR A 433 -32.86 22.38 27.99
C TYR A 433 -32.35 21.47 29.11
N ILE A 434 -31.61 21.96 30.10
CA ILE A 434 -30.98 21.11 31.14
C ILE A 434 -31.97 20.25 31.92
N GLN A 435 -33.20 20.73 32.11
CA GLN A 435 -34.27 19.98 32.80
C GLN A 435 -34.94 18.94 31.90
N ARG A 436 -34.84 19.08 30.58
CA ARG A 436 -35.46 18.20 29.58
C ARG A 436 -34.54 17.06 29.14
N VAL A 437 -33.24 17.20 29.40
CA VAL A 437 -32.20 16.27 28.94
C VAL A 437 -31.94 15.16 29.99
N PRO A 438 -31.78 13.89 29.57
CA PRO A 438 -31.51 12.80 30.50
C PRO A 438 -30.22 13.00 31.30
N LYS A 439 -30.28 12.72 32.61
CA LYS A 439 -29.12 12.76 33.53
C LYS A 439 -28.42 11.41 33.71
N LYS A 440 -28.90 10.36 33.05
CA LYS A 440 -28.34 9.01 33.12
C LYS A 440 -27.35 8.78 31.97
N THR A 441 -26.31 8.01 32.23
CA THR A 441 -25.18 7.80 31.32
C THR A 441 -25.43 6.71 30.27
N GLU A 442 -26.40 5.81 30.45
CA GLU A 442 -26.78 4.73 29.49
C GLU A 442 -25.60 4.07 28.73
N GLY A 443 -24.52 3.73 29.45
CA GLY A 443 -23.33 3.08 28.86
C GLY A 443 -22.32 4.02 28.17
N GLN A 444 -22.55 5.33 28.18
CA GLN A 444 -21.59 6.35 27.75
C GLN A 444 -20.77 6.89 28.93
N THR A 445 -19.65 7.54 28.63
CA THR A 445 -18.78 8.20 29.64
C THR A 445 -19.42 9.44 30.27
N LEU A 446 -20.23 10.17 29.49
CA LEU A 446 -20.96 11.36 29.92
C LEU A 446 -22.45 11.23 29.61
N SER A 447 -23.30 11.56 30.56
CA SER A 447 -24.74 11.71 30.33
C SER A 447 -25.03 12.88 29.39
N PRO A 448 -26.17 12.87 28.68
CA PRO A 448 -26.62 14.00 27.89
C PRO A 448 -26.60 15.34 28.63
N ALA A 449 -26.96 15.35 29.91
CA ALA A 449 -26.95 16.55 30.74
C ALA A 449 -25.52 17.02 31.09
N ALA A 450 -24.61 16.08 31.37
CA ALA A 450 -23.20 16.39 31.58
C ALA A 450 -22.53 16.94 30.30
N LYS A 451 -22.93 16.45 29.12
CA LYS A 451 -22.45 16.92 27.80
C LYS A 451 -22.80 18.38 27.51
N ILE A 452 -24.03 18.82 27.82
CA ILE A 452 -24.41 20.23 27.65
C ILE A 452 -23.80 21.12 28.75
N THR A 453 -23.53 20.56 29.93
CA THR A 453 -22.77 21.26 30.98
C THR A 453 -21.34 21.50 30.55
N GLU A 454 -20.68 20.49 29.97
CA GLU A 454 -19.34 20.60 29.38
C GLU A 454 -19.29 21.70 28.31
N ALA A 455 -20.30 21.76 27.43
CA ALA A 455 -20.42 22.79 26.41
C ALA A 455 -20.50 24.21 27.01
N LEU A 456 -21.32 24.38 28.06
CA LEU A 456 -21.47 25.67 28.74
C LEU A 456 -20.17 26.10 29.45
N ILE A 457 -19.54 25.19 30.21
CA ILE A 457 -18.25 25.43 30.86
C ILE A 457 -17.21 25.85 29.82
N THR A 458 -17.15 25.15 28.68
CA THR A 458 -16.25 25.48 27.57
C THR A 458 -16.49 26.90 27.05
N GLY A 459 -17.77 27.29 26.92
CA GLY A 459 -18.17 28.65 26.53
C GLY A 459 -17.63 29.73 27.48
N TYR A 460 -17.84 29.59 28.78
CA TYR A 460 -17.37 30.58 29.77
C TYR A 460 -15.84 30.59 29.91
N LEU A 461 -15.19 29.43 29.85
CA LEU A 461 -13.72 29.35 29.83
C LEU A 461 -13.13 30.07 28.61
N SER A 462 -13.77 29.99 27.43
CA SER A 462 -13.31 30.73 26.24
C SER A 462 -13.37 32.24 26.39
N GLN A 463 -14.24 32.73 27.27
CA GLN A 463 -14.38 34.15 27.64
C GLN A 463 -13.53 34.54 28.85
N PHE A 464 -12.68 33.63 29.33
CA PHE A 464 -11.82 33.81 30.51
C PHE A 464 -12.57 34.02 31.83
N ASP A 465 -13.87 33.72 31.88
CA ASP A 465 -14.67 33.74 33.09
C ASP A 465 -14.53 32.42 33.87
N LYS A 466 -13.35 32.25 34.47
CA LYS A 466 -12.99 31.06 35.25
C LYS A 466 -13.92 30.88 36.45
N GLU A 467 -14.26 31.98 37.13
CA GLU A 467 -15.07 31.96 38.35
C GLU A 467 -16.48 31.44 38.06
N PHE A 468 -17.12 31.94 37.01
CA PHE A 468 -18.44 31.47 36.63
C PHE A 468 -18.41 30.04 36.07
N ALA A 469 -17.35 29.66 35.34
CA ALA A 469 -17.16 28.27 34.92
C ALA A 469 -17.06 27.30 36.12
N TYR A 470 -16.35 27.67 37.19
CA TYR A 470 -16.31 26.89 38.44
C TYR A 470 -17.67 26.84 39.12
N LEU A 471 -18.42 27.95 39.14
CA LEU A 471 -19.77 27.99 39.68
C LEU A 471 -20.71 27.03 38.95
N ILE A 472 -20.64 26.99 37.61
CA ILE A 472 -21.41 26.04 36.78
C ILE A 472 -21.01 24.61 37.11
N HIS A 473 -19.71 24.32 37.19
CA HIS A 473 -19.19 23.01 37.56
C HIS A 473 -19.75 22.54 38.91
N ASP A 474 -19.64 23.37 39.96
CA ASP A 474 -20.07 23.02 41.31
C ASP A 474 -21.59 22.84 41.40
N GLY A 475 -22.34 23.70 40.71
CA GLY A 475 -23.79 23.55 40.55
C GLY A 475 -24.18 22.25 39.84
N ALA A 476 -23.43 21.85 38.81
CA ALA A 476 -23.68 20.63 38.05
C ALA A 476 -23.29 19.37 38.84
N VAL A 477 -22.18 19.39 39.58
CA VAL A 477 -21.76 18.30 40.48
C VAL A 477 -22.84 17.97 41.52
N THR A 478 -23.62 18.98 41.92
CA THR A 478 -24.70 18.85 42.89
C THR A 478 -26.00 18.35 42.27
N ASN A 479 -26.36 18.81 41.07
CA ASN A 479 -27.73 18.68 40.53
C ASN A 479 -27.86 17.89 39.22
N VAL A 480 -26.76 17.64 38.52
CA VAL A 480 -26.75 17.13 37.14
C VAL A 480 -25.90 15.88 37.01
N VAL A 481 -24.69 15.91 37.55
CA VAL A 481 -23.67 14.86 37.41
C VAL A 481 -23.87 13.77 38.45
N ASN A 482 -23.98 12.53 38.00
CA ASN A 482 -24.35 11.41 38.87
C ASN A 482 -23.20 10.41 39.10
N THR A 483 -22.10 10.54 38.36
CA THR A 483 -20.97 9.61 38.43
C THR A 483 -19.64 10.33 38.67
N GLU A 484 -18.71 9.66 39.35
CA GLU A 484 -17.37 10.20 39.59
C GLU A 484 -16.58 10.39 38.28
N THR A 485 -16.78 9.51 37.31
CA THR A 485 -16.18 9.63 35.97
C THR A 485 -16.58 10.93 35.28
N GLU A 486 -17.86 11.30 35.31
CA GLU A 486 -18.33 12.57 34.74
C GLU A 486 -17.70 13.78 35.44
N ARG A 487 -17.57 13.74 36.78
CA ARG A 487 -16.91 14.81 37.55
C ARG A 487 -15.46 14.98 37.13
N LEU A 488 -14.72 13.88 36.97
CA LEU A 488 -13.34 13.90 36.52
C LEU A 488 -13.20 14.48 35.11
N VAL A 489 -14.11 14.10 34.19
CA VAL A 489 -14.10 14.62 32.81
C VAL A 489 -14.38 16.13 32.77
N LEU A 490 -15.36 16.62 33.53
CA LEU A 490 -15.63 18.07 33.61
C LEU A 490 -14.46 18.82 34.25
N LYS A 491 -13.85 18.27 35.31
CA LYS A 491 -12.67 18.85 35.95
C LYS A 491 -11.46 18.91 35.01
N ASP A 492 -11.33 17.92 34.13
CA ASP A 492 -10.27 17.87 33.12
C ASP A 492 -10.34 19.05 32.12
N LEU A 493 -11.51 19.67 31.92
CA LEU A 493 -11.63 20.88 31.08
C LEU A 493 -10.80 22.03 31.63
N PHE A 494 -10.90 22.30 32.94
CA PHE A 494 -10.10 23.34 33.61
C PHE A 494 -8.61 23.05 33.53
N LYS A 495 -8.22 21.77 33.62
CA LYS A 495 -6.82 21.35 33.46
C LYS A 495 -6.31 21.57 32.03
N ARG A 496 -7.12 21.27 31.01
CA ARG A 496 -6.77 21.53 29.61
C ARG A 496 -6.65 23.02 29.35
N PHE A 497 -7.60 23.82 29.84
CA PHE A 497 -7.58 25.27 29.73
C PHE A 497 -6.34 25.88 30.43
N GLY A 498 -6.04 25.46 31.66
CA GLY A 498 -4.87 25.92 32.39
C GLY A 498 -3.53 25.53 31.74
N LYS A 499 -3.49 24.48 30.90
CA LYS A 499 -2.30 24.16 30.09
C LYS A 499 -2.15 25.05 28.86
N LEU A 500 -3.24 25.60 28.33
CA LEU A 500 -3.23 26.50 27.17
C LEU A 500 -2.81 27.93 27.58
N ILE A 501 -3.10 28.33 28.82
CA ILE A 501 -2.65 29.60 29.39
C ILE A 501 -1.25 29.42 29.98
N THR A 502 -0.26 30.04 29.37
CA THR A 502 1.11 30.15 29.89
C THR A 502 1.30 31.51 30.56
N GLU A 503 2.32 31.64 31.42
CA GLU A 503 2.69 32.92 32.08
C GLU A 503 2.95 34.04 31.05
N GLU A 504 3.41 33.70 29.85
CA GLU A 504 3.65 34.64 28.73
C GLU A 504 2.35 35.16 28.10
N ASN A 505 1.31 34.32 28.01
CA ASN A 505 0.05 34.65 27.35
C ASN A 505 -1.01 35.22 28.31
N GLU A 506 -0.84 35.05 29.63
CA GLU A 506 -1.84 35.44 30.64
C GLU A 506 -2.09 36.96 30.68
N ASN A 507 -1.12 37.76 30.21
CA ASN A 507 -1.23 39.22 30.15
C ASN A 507 -1.49 39.75 28.72
N ASP A 508 -1.65 38.89 27.71
CA ASP A 508 -1.93 39.29 26.32
C ASP A 508 -3.40 39.02 25.95
N PRO A 509 -4.27 40.05 25.92
CA PRO A 509 -5.67 39.90 25.56
C PRO A 509 -5.90 39.29 24.17
N ILE A 510 -4.97 39.48 23.23
CA ILE A 510 -5.08 38.95 21.86
C ILE A 510 -4.79 37.45 21.88
N ALA A 511 -3.72 37.02 22.56
CA ALA A 511 -3.38 35.62 22.73
C ALA A 511 -4.49 34.86 23.47
N LEU A 512 -5.05 35.45 24.52
CA LEU A 512 -6.19 34.90 25.25
C LEU A 512 -7.38 34.74 24.31
N LYS A 513 -7.79 35.78 23.57
CA LYS A 513 -8.89 35.66 22.61
C LYS A 513 -8.68 34.54 21.58
N GLN A 514 -7.46 34.39 21.05
CA GLN A 514 -7.13 33.31 20.10
C GLN A 514 -7.21 31.92 20.73
N ILE A 515 -6.77 31.76 21.98
CA ILE A 515 -6.91 30.51 22.74
C ILE A 515 -8.39 30.16 22.94
N GLY A 516 -9.20 31.15 23.33
CA GLY A 516 -10.65 31.00 23.50
C GLY A 516 -11.32 30.58 22.21
N ASP A 517 -11.08 31.30 21.11
CA ASP A 517 -11.62 31.00 19.78
C ASP A 517 -11.26 29.57 19.33
N ARG A 518 -9.97 29.20 19.45
CA ARG A 518 -9.50 27.86 19.09
C ARG A 518 -10.11 26.76 19.94
N MET A 519 -10.34 27.01 21.23
CA MET A 519 -10.98 26.05 22.13
C MET A 519 -12.44 25.79 21.72
N LEU A 520 -13.17 26.81 21.28
CA LEU A 520 -14.53 26.66 20.75
C LEU A 520 -14.51 25.91 19.41
N GLU A 521 -13.60 26.26 18.51
CA GLU A 521 -13.45 25.60 17.20
C GLU A 521 -13.13 24.11 17.35
N ASP A 522 -12.10 23.76 18.14
CA ASP A 522 -11.70 22.39 18.42
C ASP A 522 -12.84 21.57 19.05
N TYR A 523 -13.71 22.22 19.83
CA TYR A 523 -14.86 21.58 20.45
C TYR A 523 -15.93 21.25 19.40
N VAL A 524 -16.33 22.21 18.55
CA VAL A 524 -17.33 21.98 17.51
C VAL A 524 -16.82 21.04 16.42
N GLU A 525 -15.54 21.10 16.08
CA GLU A 525 -14.90 20.16 15.14
C GLU A 525 -15.00 18.71 15.62
N LYS A 526 -14.82 18.44 16.93
CA LYS A 526 -15.03 17.08 17.51
C LYS A 526 -16.48 16.61 17.46
N LEU A 527 -17.44 17.52 17.43
CA LEU A 527 -18.85 17.18 17.32
C LEU A 527 -19.24 16.80 15.90
N CYS A 528 -18.52 17.30 14.87
CA CYS A 528 -18.85 17.12 13.46
C CYS A 528 -18.70 15.66 13.02
#